data_AF-A0A9J7X415-F1
#
_entry.id   AF-A0A9J7X415-F1
#
_cell.length_a   1.000
_cell.length_b   1.000
_cell.length_c   1.000
_cell.angle_alpha   90.00
_cell.angle_beta   90.00
_cell.angle_gamma   90.00
#
_symmetry.space_group_name_H-M   'P 1'
#
loop_
_entity.id
_entity.type
_entity.pdbx_description
1 polymer ?
#
loop_
_entity_poly.entity_id
_entity_poly.type
_entity_poly.pdbx_seq_one_letter_code
_entity_poly.pdbx_strand_id
1 'polypeptide(L)'
;TDSLPKMNILSSFTHPYVALNLYEVFIWDLDETIIIFHSLLTGTFSTRFGKDSGKAVSLGLWMEEMIFNLADSRLFFNDLEECDQVHIDDVASDDNGQDLSTYNFGTDGFQSPAGGGTLCLASGVHGGVDWMRKLAFRYRRVKEIYNTYKNNVGGLLGSPKREEWLQLRREMEVLTDLWLTQALKALALINSRPNCVNVMVTTTQLIPALSKVLLYGLGGAFPIENIYSATKTGKESCFERVTQRFGRRAVYVVVGDGVEEETVAKKKNMPFWRVTCRADLEALSHALELDYL
;
A
#
# COMPACT_ATOMS: atom_id res chain seq x y z
N THR A 1 13.90 -23.15 -29.20
CA THR A 1 13.17 -21.91 -29.51
C THR A 1 12.51 -21.45 -28.24
N ASP A 2 13.26 -20.72 -27.41
CA ASP A 2 12.71 -20.02 -26.24
C ASP A 2 13.60 -18.79 -26.01
N SER A 3 13.05 -17.66 -26.39
CA SER A 3 13.67 -16.34 -26.28
C SER A 3 13.21 -15.70 -24.97
N LEU A 4 14.07 -15.78 -23.95
CA LEU A 4 14.01 -14.86 -22.81
C LEU A 4 14.11 -13.41 -23.33
N PRO A 5 13.37 -12.45 -22.76
CA PRO A 5 13.46 -11.06 -23.17
C PRO A 5 14.85 -10.53 -22.80
N LYS A 6 15.67 -10.27 -23.82
CA LYS A 6 16.95 -9.57 -23.67
C LYS A 6 16.66 -8.12 -23.28
N MET A 7 16.89 -7.79 -22.01
CA MET A 7 17.11 -6.40 -21.61
C MET A 7 18.39 -5.94 -22.31
N ASN A 8 18.28 -4.93 -23.18
CA ASN A 8 19.43 -4.20 -23.70
C ASN A 8 20.01 -3.36 -22.55
N ILE A 9 20.88 -3.97 -21.76
CA ILE A 9 21.77 -3.25 -20.86
C ILE A 9 22.83 -2.62 -21.75
N LEU A 10 22.76 -1.29 -21.90
CA LEU A 10 23.82 -0.50 -22.50
C LEU A 10 25.09 -0.72 -21.67
N SER A 11 26.03 -1.47 -22.24
CA SER A 11 27.39 -1.62 -21.72
C SER A 11 28.18 -0.37 -22.07
N SER A 12 28.33 0.53 -21.10
CA SER A 12 29.43 1.48 -21.07
C SER A 12 29.64 1.96 -19.64
N PHE A 13 30.92 2.03 -19.26
CA PHE A 13 31.48 2.45 -17.96
C PHE A 13 31.78 1.33 -16.96
N THR A 14 32.80 0.54 -17.29
CA THR A 14 33.72 0.01 -16.28
C THR A 14 34.57 1.15 -15.72
N HIS A 15 34.21 1.64 -14.54
CA HIS A 15 35.10 2.49 -13.74
C HIS A 15 34.89 2.16 -12.26
N PRO A 16 35.94 1.75 -11.51
CA PRO A 16 35.80 1.38 -10.11
C PRO A 16 35.78 2.65 -9.27
N TYR A 17 34.64 3.35 -9.27
CA TYR A 17 34.38 4.42 -8.31
C TYR A 17 33.59 3.83 -7.16
N VAL A 18 34.27 3.74 -6.01
CA VAL A 18 33.74 3.83 -4.64
C VAL A 18 32.24 3.58 -4.56
N ALA A 19 31.85 2.42 -4.01
CA ALA A 19 30.50 2.20 -3.51
C ALA A 19 30.21 3.25 -2.43
N LEU A 20 29.80 4.45 -2.86
CA LEU A 20 28.99 5.34 -2.05
C LEU A 20 27.79 4.48 -1.68
N ASN A 21 27.48 4.37 -0.38
CA ASN A 21 26.29 3.69 0.10
C ASN A 21 25.05 4.36 -0.51
N LEU A 22 24.71 4.01 -1.75
CA LEU A 22 23.56 4.52 -2.46
C LEU A 22 22.35 3.85 -1.84
N TYR A 23 21.41 4.69 -1.43
CA TYR A 23 20.16 4.26 -0.84
C TYR A 23 19.21 3.85 -1.96
N GLU A 24 18.62 2.67 -1.89
CA GLU A 24 17.70 2.12 -2.89
C GLU A 24 16.27 2.18 -2.37
N VAL A 25 15.39 2.81 -3.14
CA VAL A 25 13.96 2.90 -2.84
C VAL A 25 13.19 2.07 -3.84
N PHE A 26 12.61 0.98 -3.36
CA PHE A 26 11.70 0.15 -4.15
C PHE A 26 10.29 0.69 -3.99
N ILE A 27 9.76 1.27 -5.07
CA ILE A 27 8.41 1.81 -5.14
C ILE A 27 7.50 0.74 -5.75
N TRP A 28 6.69 0.12 -4.91
CA TRP A 28 5.78 -0.95 -5.27
C TRP A 28 4.38 -0.44 -5.54
N ASP A 29 3.78 -0.92 -6.62
CA ASP A 29 2.33 -1.00 -6.73
C ASP A 29 1.78 -2.16 -5.85
N LEU A 30 0.48 -2.08 -5.50
CA LEU A 30 -0.16 -3.03 -4.61
C LEU A 30 -0.93 -4.12 -5.36
N ASP A 31 -2.02 -3.72 -6.03
CA ASP A 31 -3.01 -4.61 -6.63
C ASP A 31 -2.42 -5.20 -7.92
N GLU A 32 -2.58 -6.51 -8.12
CA GLU A 32 -2.01 -7.26 -9.27
C GLU A 32 -0.48 -7.28 -9.37
N THR A 33 0.22 -6.59 -8.47
CA THR A 33 1.68 -6.62 -8.30
C THR A 33 2.10 -7.44 -7.07
N ILE A 34 1.82 -6.94 -5.85
CA ILE A 34 2.13 -7.68 -4.61
C ILE A 34 1.01 -8.66 -4.29
N ILE A 35 -0.24 -8.22 -4.42
CA ILE A 35 -1.43 -9.01 -4.08
C ILE A 35 -2.25 -9.30 -5.32
N ILE A 36 -3.00 -10.40 -5.30
CA ILE A 36 -4.06 -10.67 -6.27
C ILE A 36 -5.39 -10.37 -5.59
N PHE A 37 -6.16 -9.43 -6.14
CA PHE A 37 -7.44 -9.03 -5.55
C PHE A 37 -8.47 -8.63 -6.62
N HIS A 38 -8.31 -7.49 -7.28
CA HIS A 38 -9.31 -6.97 -8.22
C HIS A 38 -9.50 -7.92 -9.42
N SER A 39 -8.43 -8.58 -9.84
CA SER A 39 -8.45 -9.58 -10.90
C SER A 39 -9.22 -10.87 -10.55
N LEU A 40 -9.46 -11.14 -9.26
CA LEU A 40 -10.37 -12.22 -8.81
C LEU A 40 -11.82 -11.84 -9.05
N LEU A 41 -12.20 -10.61 -8.72
CA LEU A 41 -13.56 -10.09 -8.85
C LEU A 41 -13.97 -9.94 -10.32
N THR A 42 -13.05 -9.51 -11.16
CA THR A 42 -13.28 -9.34 -12.61
C THR A 42 -13.18 -10.64 -13.40
N GLY A 43 -12.68 -11.72 -12.79
CA GLY A 43 -12.44 -13.01 -13.43
C GLY A 43 -11.21 -13.04 -14.35
N THR A 44 -10.50 -11.92 -14.51
CA THR A 44 -9.33 -11.81 -15.41
C THR A 44 -8.17 -12.72 -14.97
N PHE A 45 -7.96 -12.89 -13.65
CA PHE A 45 -6.97 -13.83 -13.12
C PHE A 45 -7.30 -15.27 -13.55
N SER A 46 -8.56 -15.66 -13.40
CA SER A 46 -9.04 -17.01 -13.72
C SER A 46 -8.91 -17.33 -15.20
N THR A 47 -9.30 -16.40 -16.08
CA THR A 47 -9.12 -16.54 -17.53
C THR A 47 -7.65 -16.68 -17.90
N ARG A 48 -6.79 -15.85 -17.30
CA ARG A 48 -5.37 -15.79 -17.64
C ARG A 48 -4.57 -17.01 -17.17
N PHE A 49 -4.86 -17.52 -15.99
CA PHE A 49 -4.11 -18.61 -15.35
C PHE A 49 -4.85 -19.94 -15.28
N GLY A 50 -6.01 -20.05 -15.95
CA GLY A 50 -6.79 -21.29 -16.02
C GLY A 50 -7.33 -21.75 -14.67
N LYS A 51 -7.85 -20.82 -13.85
CA LYS A 51 -8.41 -21.10 -12.53
C LYS A 51 -9.94 -21.19 -12.56
N ASP A 52 -10.50 -21.79 -11.53
CA ASP A 52 -11.95 -21.85 -11.34
C ASP A 52 -12.52 -20.45 -11.07
N SER A 53 -13.30 -19.93 -12.03
CA SER A 53 -13.83 -18.56 -11.97
C SER A 53 -14.81 -18.35 -10.82
N GLY A 54 -15.67 -19.35 -10.55
CA GLY A 54 -16.65 -19.27 -9.47
C GLY A 54 -15.97 -19.14 -8.11
N LYS A 55 -15.01 -20.02 -7.83
CA LYS A 55 -14.20 -19.98 -6.61
C LYS A 55 -13.39 -18.68 -6.50
N ALA A 56 -12.79 -18.21 -7.59
CA ALA A 56 -12.02 -16.96 -7.58
C ALA A 56 -12.88 -15.76 -7.18
N VAL A 57 -14.05 -15.60 -7.81
CA VAL A 57 -14.99 -14.51 -7.48
C VAL A 57 -15.48 -14.65 -6.03
N SER A 58 -15.82 -15.85 -5.57
CA SER A 58 -16.25 -16.06 -4.18
C SER A 58 -15.19 -15.68 -3.16
N LEU A 59 -13.92 -16.04 -3.40
CA LEU A 59 -12.81 -15.65 -2.52
C LEU A 59 -12.52 -14.14 -2.59
N GLY A 60 -12.61 -13.55 -3.78
CA GLY A 60 -12.48 -12.10 -3.96
C GLY A 60 -13.52 -11.32 -3.17
N LEU A 61 -14.80 -11.71 -3.26
CA LEU A 61 -15.89 -11.08 -2.52
C LEU A 61 -15.73 -11.25 -1.01
N TRP A 62 -15.30 -12.44 -0.56
CA TRP A 62 -15.04 -12.66 0.87
C TRP A 62 -13.91 -11.74 1.38
N MET A 63 -12.82 -11.59 0.61
CA MET A 63 -11.74 -10.67 0.97
C MET A 63 -12.20 -9.20 0.94
N GLU A 64 -13.02 -8.81 -0.04
CA GLU A 64 -13.60 -7.47 -0.12
C GLU A 64 -14.43 -7.15 1.13
N GLU A 65 -15.30 -8.06 1.55
CA GLU A 65 -16.08 -7.92 2.79
C GLU A 65 -15.16 -7.73 4.00
N MET A 66 -14.09 -8.52 4.11
CA MET A 66 -13.13 -8.38 5.20
C MET A 66 -12.40 -7.03 5.19
N ILE A 67 -12.00 -6.54 4.01
CA ILE A 67 -11.30 -5.27 3.84
C ILE A 67 -12.18 -4.11 4.32
N PHE A 68 -13.41 -4.02 3.82
CA PHE A 68 -14.32 -2.94 4.20
C PHE A 68 -14.79 -3.05 5.64
N ASN A 69 -15.07 -4.27 6.12
CA ASN A 69 -15.43 -4.45 7.53
C ASN A 69 -14.31 -4.01 8.48
N LEU A 70 -13.04 -4.31 8.15
CA LEU A 70 -11.90 -3.82 8.93
C LEU A 70 -11.77 -2.29 8.85
N ALA A 71 -11.93 -1.74 7.65
CA ALA A 71 -11.84 -0.31 7.38
C ALA A 71 -12.88 0.47 8.22
N ASP A 72 -14.14 0.02 8.20
CA ASP A 72 -15.24 0.66 8.92
C ASP A 72 -15.14 0.50 10.42
N SER A 73 -14.90 -0.73 10.89
CA SER A 73 -14.99 -1.05 12.32
C SER A 73 -13.77 -0.62 13.12
N ARG A 74 -12.59 -0.53 12.49
CA ARG A 74 -11.32 -0.26 13.19
C ARG A 74 -10.61 0.99 12.70
N LEU A 75 -10.81 1.41 11.45
CA LEU A 75 -10.00 2.45 10.82
C LEU A 75 -10.81 3.69 10.40
N PHE A 76 -12.02 3.85 10.96
CA PHE A 76 -12.86 5.04 10.77
C PHE A 76 -13.23 5.32 9.31
N PHE A 77 -13.36 4.29 8.46
CA PHE A 77 -13.58 4.52 7.03
C PHE A 77 -14.87 5.31 6.74
N ASN A 78 -15.99 4.98 7.40
CA ASN A 78 -17.22 5.79 7.35
C ASN A 78 -17.01 7.30 7.65
N ASP A 79 -16.03 7.65 8.49
CA ASP A 79 -15.66 9.03 8.79
C ASP A 79 -14.72 9.62 7.74
N LEU A 80 -13.78 8.82 7.24
CA LEU A 80 -12.64 9.29 6.47
C LEU A 80 -12.84 9.20 4.95
N GLU A 81 -13.84 8.47 4.45
CA GLU A 81 -14.06 8.23 3.02
C GLU A 81 -14.07 9.52 2.18
N GLU A 82 -14.87 10.52 2.56
CA GLU A 82 -14.99 11.78 1.83
C GLU A 82 -13.78 12.72 2.04
N CYS A 83 -13.01 12.51 3.11
CA CYS A 83 -11.85 13.33 3.47
C CYS A 83 -10.53 12.55 3.40
N ASP A 84 -10.47 11.54 2.52
CA ASP A 84 -9.28 10.69 2.34
C ASP A 84 -8.00 11.50 2.05
N GLN A 85 -6.87 11.00 2.56
CA GLN A 85 -5.57 11.65 2.50
C GLN A 85 -4.59 10.82 1.66
N VAL A 86 -3.60 11.49 1.06
CA VAL A 86 -2.57 10.79 0.28
C VAL A 86 -1.61 10.03 1.19
N HIS A 87 -1.30 10.57 2.36
CA HIS A 87 -0.36 10.00 3.31
C HIS A 87 -0.84 10.17 4.75
N ILE A 88 -0.48 9.22 5.63
CA ILE A 88 -0.99 9.13 7.00
C ILE A 88 -0.75 10.40 7.85
N ASP A 89 0.33 11.12 7.59
CA ASP A 89 0.74 12.31 8.34
C ASP A 89 0.32 13.64 7.67
N ASP A 90 -0.48 13.63 6.60
CA ASP A 90 -0.81 14.86 5.84
C ASP A 90 -1.56 15.93 6.65
N VAL A 91 -2.28 15.51 7.69
CA VAL A 91 -3.04 16.39 8.60
C VAL A 91 -2.43 16.44 10.01
N ALA A 92 -1.21 15.93 10.18
CA ALA A 92 -0.59 15.82 11.51
C ALA A 92 -0.29 17.19 12.15
N SER A 93 -0.20 18.27 11.37
CA SER A 93 0.01 19.64 11.88
C SER A 93 -1.16 20.19 12.69
N ASP A 94 -2.38 19.67 12.48
CA ASP A 94 -3.59 20.10 13.20
C ASP A 94 -3.79 19.31 14.52
N ASP A 95 -2.95 18.29 14.75
CA ASP A 95 -2.94 17.49 15.97
C ASP A 95 -2.21 18.21 17.11
N ASN A 96 -2.78 18.15 18.32
CA ASN A 96 -2.18 18.74 19.52
C ASN A 96 -1.40 17.72 20.38
N GLY A 97 -1.30 16.46 19.94
CA GLY A 97 -0.59 15.39 20.62
C GLY A 97 -1.29 14.86 21.88
N GLN A 98 -2.56 15.17 22.11
CA GLN A 98 -3.27 14.63 23.27
C GLN A 98 -3.37 13.11 23.21
N ASP A 99 -3.37 12.47 24.38
CA ASP A 99 -3.61 11.03 24.47
C ASP A 99 -5.03 10.70 23.97
N LEU A 100 -5.13 9.67 23.11
CA LEU A 100 -6.38 9.24 22.51
C LEU A 100 -6.93 7.97 23.17
N SER A 101 -6.27 7.42 24.19
CA SER A 101 -6.67 6.17 24.85
C SER A 101 -8.09 6.23 25.45
N THR A 102 -8.50 7.41 25.95
CA THR A 102 -9.82 7.67 26.51
C THR A 102 -10.68 8.58 25.63
N TYR A 103 -10.22 8.92 24.42
CA TYR A 103 -10.95 9.81 23.52
C TYR A 103 -12.13 9.08 22.86
N ASN A 104 -13.33 9.66 22.93
CA ASN A 104 -14.54 9.03 22.40
C ASN A 104 -14.90 9.58 21.00
N PHE A 105 -14.36 8.93 19.96
CA PHE A 105 -14.63 9.24 18.55
C PHE A 105 -16.11 9.16 18.17
N GLY A 106 -16.90 8.29 18.81
CA GLY A 106 -18.32 8.11 18.46
C GLY A 106 -19.23 9.27 18.88
N THR A 107 -18.74 10.17 19.74
CA THR A 107 -19.52 11.30 20.27
C THR A 107 -18.83 12.65 20.08
N ASP A 108 -17.73 12.70 19.33
CA ASP A 108 -16.95 13.92 19.15
C ASP A 108 -17.54 14.90 18.12
N GLY A 109 -18.65 14.53 17.48
CA GLY A 109 -19.37 15.39 16.54
C GLY A 109 -18.67 15.58 15.19
N PHE A 110 -17.69 14.74 14.83
CA PHE A 110 -16.97 14.85 13.56
C PHE A 110 -17.87 14.80 12.31
N GLN A 111 -18.84 13.89 12.31
CA GLN A 111 -19.85 13.68 11.26
C GLN A 111 -20.97 14.73 11.26
N SER A 112 -20.97 15.67 12.21
CA SER A 112 -21.85 16.83 12.18
C SER A 112 -21.10 17.97 11.51
N PRO A 113 -21.12 18.09 10.17
CA PRO A 113 -20.71 19.34 9.57
C PRO A 113 -21.63 20.40 10.18
N ALA A 114 -21.06 21.49 10.66
CA ALA A 114 -21.84 22.64 11.08
C ALA A 114 -22.65 23.14 9.87
N GLY A 115 -23.87 22.62 9.68
CA GLY A 115 -24.78 22.94 8.58
C GLY A 115 -24.28 22.50 7.20
N GLY A 116 -25.08 21.71 6.49
CA GLY A 116 -24.90 21.53 5.06
C GLY A 116 -24.99 22.89 4.34
N GLY A 117 -23.92 23.30 3.70
CA GLY A 117 -23.89 24.51 2.88
C GLY A 117 -22.56 25.25 2.98
N THR A 118 -21.67 24.95 2.04
CA THR A 118 -20.57 25.83 1.62
C THR A 118 -19.50 26.13 2.69
N LEU A 119 -18.27 25.74 2.39
CA LEU A 119 -17.03 26.11 3.11
C LEU A 119 -16.74 27.64 3.21
N CYS A 120 -17.74 28.50 3.03
CA CYS A 120 -17.60 29.95 3.04
C CYS A 120 -18.58 30.59 4.03
N LEU A 121 -18.04 30.98 5.19
CA LEU A 121 -18.37 32.21 5.93
C LEU A 121 -19.82 32.38 6.44
N ALA A 122 -20.19 31.68 7.51
CA ALA A 122 -21.02 32.26 8.58
C ALA A 122 -20.94 31.38 9.85
N SER A 123 -20.56 31.97 10.98
CA SER A 123 -20.31 31.32 12.29
C SER A 123 -19.05 30.46 12.42
N GLY A 124 -17.91 31.16 12.49
CA GLY A 124 -16.80 30.76 13.36
C GLY A 124 -15.66 29.98 12.69
N VAL A 125 -14.55 30.68 12.46
CA VAL A 125 -13.21 30.11 12.15
C VAL A 125 -12.82 28.92 13.04
N HIS A 126 -13.42 28.81 14.22
CA HIS A 126 -13.24 27.70 15.18
C HIS A 126 -13.78 26.35 14.70
N GLY A 127 -14.82 26.32 13.85
CA GLY A 127 -15.42 25.06 13.38
C GLY A 127 -14.52 24.26 12.44
N GLY A 128 -13.82 24.95 11.53
CA GLY A 128 -12.85 24.31 10.64
C GLY A 128 -11.60 23.81 11.37
N VAL A 129 -11.08 24.60 12.32
CA VAL A 129 -9.89 24.22 13.10
C VAL A 129 -10.17 23.03 14.02
N ASP A 130 -11.33 23.01 14.69
CA ASP A 130 -11.74 21.87 15.52
C ASP A 130 -11.98 20.61 14.68
N TRP A 131 -12.61 20.75 13.51
CA TRP A 131 -12.81 19.63 12.59
C TRP A 131 -11.50 19.05 12.06
N MET A 132 -10.55 19.90 11.64
CA MET A 132 -9.21 19.47 11.19
C MET A 132 -8.45 18.72 12.29
N ARG A 133 -8.58 19.17 13.55
CA ARG A 133 -7.99 18.47 14.69
C ARG A 133 -8.60 17.08 14.90
N LYS A 134 -9.93 16.95 14.78
CA LYS A 134 -10.63 15.65 14.87
C LYS A 134 -10.29 14.71 13.72
N LEU A 135 -10.03 15.25 12.53
CA LEU A 135 -9.50 14.52 11.39
C LEU A 135 -8.09 13.97 11.70
N ALA A 136 -7.21 14.83 12.22
CA ALA A 136 -5.86 14.45 12.62
C ALA A 136 -5.84 13.35 13.69
N PHE A 137 -6.74 13.43 14.69
CA PHE A 137 -6.88 12.37 15.70
C PHE A 137 -7.24 11.01 15.12
N ARG A 138 -8.12 10.96 14.11
CA ARG A 138 -8.48 9.70 13.45
C ARG A 138 -7.29 9.10 12.71
N TYR A 139 -6.56 9.90 11.94
CA TYR A 139 -5.36 9.42 11.25
C TYR A 139 -4.24 9.00 12.20
N ARG A 140 -4.00 9.74 13.29
CA ARG A 140 -3.06 9.30 14.34
C ARG A 140 -3.53 8.01 15.00
N ARG A 141 -4.83 7.86 15.26
CA ARG A 141 -5.37 6.63 15.84
C ARG A 141 -5.24 5.44 14.87
N VAL A 142 -5.47 5.65 13.59
CA VAL A 142 -5.20 4.65 12.54
C VAL A 142 -3.73 4.24 12.55
N LYS A 143 -2.81 5.21 12.66
CA LYS A 143 -1.36 4.98 12.77
C LYS A 143 -0.99 4.15 13.99
N GLU A 144 -1.59 4.41 15.15
CA GLU A 144 -1.41 3.63 16.37
C GLU A 144 -1.92 2.18 16.21
N ILE A 145 -3.13 2.01 15.66
CA ILE A 145 -3.73 0.69 15.42
C ILE A 145 -2.85 -0.11 14.46
N TYR A 146 -2.47 0.47 13.32
CA TYR A 146 -1.60 -0.19 12.37
C TYR A 146 -0.28 -0.63 13.01
N ASN A 147 0.42 0.26 13.72
CA ASN A 147 1.70 -0.08 14.32
C ASN A 147 1.58 -1.13 15.44
N THR A 148 0.47 -1.13 16.17
CA THR A 148 0.19 -2.12 17.21
C THR A 148 -0.09 -3.51 16.61
N TYR A 149 -0.81 -3.56 15.48
CA TYR A 149 -1.37 -4.80 14.96
C TYR A 149 -0.77 -5.29 13.63
N LYS A 150 0.18 -4.57 13.02
CA LYS A 150 0.81 -4.97 11.74
C LYS A 150 1.43 -6.36 11.74
N ASN A 151 1.87 -6.83 12.91
CA ASN A 151 2.40 -8.19 13.12
C ASN A 151 1.45 -9.10 13.92
N ASN A 152 0.23 -8.64 14.24
CA ASN A 152 -0.78 -9.37 15.02
C ASN A 152 -2.21 -9.06 14.54
N VAL A 153 -2.45 -9.17 13.23
CA VAL A 153 -3.74 -8.83 12.61
C VAL A 153 -4.88 -9.71 13.16
N GLY A 154 -4.59 -10.96 13.51
CA GLY A 154 -5.57 -11.83 14.18
C GLY A 154 -6.07 -11.28 15.51
N GLY A 155 -5.23 -10.57 16.27
CA GLY A 155 -5.64 -9.87 17.50
C GLY A 155 -6.51 -8.65 17.23
N LEU A 156 -6.32 -7.96 16.11
CA LEU A 156 -7.16 -6.82 15.68
C LEU A 156 -8.55 -7.28 15.25
N LEU A 157 -8.60 -8.37 14.48
CA LEU A 157 -9.86 -8.95 13.99
C LEU A 157 -10.66 -9.58 15.13
N GLY A 158 -10.00 -10.29 16.05
CA GLY A 158 -10.67 -11.07 17.09
C GLY A 158 -11.39 -12.31 16.53
N SER A 159 -11.99 -13.09 17.41
CA SER A 159 -12.77 -14.29 17.03
C SER A 159 -14.25 -13.92 16.78
N PRO A 160 -14.94 -14.53 15.79
CA PRO A 160 -14.49 -15.61 14.88
C PRO A 160 -13.77 -15.13 13.61
N LYS A 161 -13.70 -13.81 13.37
CA LYS A 161 -13.16 -13.22 12.12
C LYS A 161 -11.71 -13.61 11.84
N ARG A 162 -10.90 -13.85 12.87
CA ARG A 162 -9.53 -14.34 12.75
C ARG A 162 -9.49 -15.72 12.07
N GLU A 163 -10.36 -16.63 12.47
CA GLU A 163 -10.37 -18.00 11.94
C GLU A 163 -10.84 -18.02 10.47
N GLU A 164 -11.86 -17.22 10.16
CA GLU A 164 -12.35 -16.96 8.80
C GLU A 164 -11.26 -16.37 7.92
N TRP A 165 -10.57 -15.33 8.39
CA TRP A 165 -9.45 -14.70 7.69
C TRP A 165 -8.33 -15.67 7.35
N LEU A 166 -7.92 -16.51 8.32
CA LEU A 166 -6.87 -17.50 8.10
C LEU A 166 -7.29 -18.56 7.07
N GLN A 167 -8.56 -18.97 7.09
CA GLN A 167 -9.10 -19.88 6.08
C GLN A 167 -9.07 -19.24 4.70
N LEU A 168 -9.61 -18.03 4.57
CA LEU A 168 -9.62 -17.26 3.32
C LEU A 168 -8.21 -17.10 2.76
N ARG A 169 -7.24 -16.67 3.57
CA ARG A 169 -5.83 -16.52 3.16
C ARG A 169 -5.22 -17.81 2.64
N ARG A 170 -5.51 -18.96 3.27
CA ARG A 170 -5.03 -20.27 2.78
C ARG A 170 -5.64 -20.62 1.42
N GLU A 171 -6.94 -20.39 1.24
CA GLU A 171 -7.60 -20.70 -0.02
C GLU A 171 -7.12 -19.79 -1.17
N MET A 172 -6.88 -18.52 -0.86
CA MET A 172 -6.30 -17.58 -1.83
C MET A 172 -4.87 -17.96 -2.22
N GLU A 173 -4.01 -18.37 -1.27
CA GLU A 173 -2.66 -18.86 -1.60
C GLU A 173 -2.70 -20.05 -2.56
N VAL A 174 -3.60 -21.00 -2.34
CA VAL A 174 -3.76 -22.17 -3.21
C VAL A 174 -4.28 -21.76 -4.59
N LEU A 175 -5.30 -20.90 -4.64
CA LEU A 175 -5.88 -20.44 -5.92
C LEU A 175 -4.86 -19.68 -6.76
N THR A 176 -4.03 -18.85 -6.11
CA THR A 176 -3.10 -17.92 -6.76
C THR A 176 -1.69 -18.49 -6.94
N ASP A 177 -1.52 -19.81 -6.78
CA ASP A 177 -0.24 -20.50 -6.89
C ASP A 177 0.89 -19.83 -6.08
N LEU A 178 0.58 -19.43 -4.84
CA LEU A 178 1.54 -18.82 -3.91
C LEU A 178 2.09 -17.46 -4.40
N TRP A 179 1.29 -16.68 -5.14
CA TRP A 179 1.70 -15.36 -5.64
C TRP A 179 2.24 -14.45 -4.53
N LEU A 180 1.46 -14.27 -3.46
CA LEU A 180 1.81 -13.41 -2.35
C LEU A 180 3.03 -13.93 -1.59
N THR A 181 3.20 -15.26 -1.47
CA THR A 181 4.41 -15.86 -0.92
C THR A 181 5.65 -15.42 -1.71
N GLN A 182 5.60 -15.37 -3.05
CA GLN A 182 6.72 -14.89 -3.86
C GLN A 182 6.96 -13.39 -3.68
N ALA A 183 5.90 -12.57 -3.64
CA ALA A 183 6.04 -11.14 -3.39
C ALA A 183 6.65 -10.86 -2.00
N LEU A 184 6.20 -11.57 -0.97
CA LEU A 184 6.74 -11.47 0.40
C LEU A 184 8.22 -11.86 0.47
N LYS A 185 8.68 -12.82 -0.34
CA LYS A 185 10.09 -13.17 -0.43
C LYS A 185 10.92 -11.98 -0.92
N ALA A 186 10.54 -11.34 -2.03
CA ALA A 186 11.23 -10.16 -2.55
C ALA A 186 11.22 -8.99 -1.55
N LEU A 187 10.06 -8.71 -0.94
CA LEU A 187 9.91 -7.67 0.09
C LEU A 187 10.83 -7.93 1.30
N ALA A 188 10.91 -9.18 1.77
CA ALA A 188 11.76 -9.58 2.89
C ALA A 188 13.24 -9.43 2.56
N LEU A 189 13.67 -9.80 1.35
CA LEU A 189 15.05 -9.59 0.89
C LEU A 189 15.42 -8.11 0.93
N ILE A 190 14.57 -7.23 0.37
CA ILE A 190 14.78 -5.77 0.41
C ILE A 190 14.87 -5.26 1.86
N ASN A 191 13.94 -5.67 2.74
CA ASN A 191 13.96 -5.22 4.15
C ASN A 191 15.17 -5.70 4.94
N SER A 192 15.78 -6.81 4.54
CA SER A 192 16.98 -7.33 5.21
C SER A 192 18.25 -6.56 4.84
N ARG A 193 18.23 -5.80 3.74
CA ARG A 193 19.37 -5.01 3.27
C ARG A 193 19.41 -3.62 3.96
N PRO A 194 20.56 -3.17 4.46
CA PRO A 194 20.67 -1.96 5.28
C PRO A 194 20.38 -0.65 4.53
N ASN A 195 20.56 -0.62 3.21
CA ASN A 195 20.43 0.59 2.39
C ASN A 195 19.21 0.54 1.47
N CYS A 196 18.31 -0.42 1.64
CA CYS A 196 17.12 -0.55 0.79
C CYS A 196 15.86 -0.28 1.61
N VAL A 197 14.83 0.25 0.97
CA VAL A 197 13.53 0.51 1.59
C VAL A 197 12.39 0.17 0.66
N ASN A 198 11.33 -0.41 1.22
CA ASN A 198 10.07 -0.62 0.54
C ASN A 198 9.14 0.59 0.75
N VAL A 199 8.59 1.10 -0.35
CA VAL A 199 7.58 2.15 -0.40
C VAL A 199 6.42 1.64 -1.26
N MET A 200 5.19 1.85 -0.82
CA MET A 200 3.98 1.47 -1.55
C MET A 200 3.30 2.72 -2.10
N VAL A 201 2.91 2.67 -3.38
CA VAL A 201 2.07 3.68 -4.03
C VAL A 201 0.94 2.96 -4.73
N THR A 202 -0.29 3.09 -4.22
CA THR A 202 -1.48 2.39 -4.73
C THR A 202 -2.57 3.39 -5.13
N THR A 203 -3.41 3.04 -6.10
CA THR A 203 -4.60 3.82 -6.49
C THR A 203 -5.81 3.57 -5.58
N THR A 204 -5.70 2.68 -4.59
CA THR A 204 -6.71 2.48 -3.54
C THR A 204 -6.67 3.64 -2.54
N GLN A 205 -7.84 4.09 -2.04
CA GLN A 205 -7.92 5.09 -0.96
C GLN A 205 -7.11 4.63 0.26
N LEU A 206 -6.57 5.57 1.04
CA LEU A 206 -5.57 5.23 2.05
C LEU A 206 -6.10 4.24 3.10
N ILE A 207 -7.32 4.44 3.60
CA ILE A 207 -7.87 3.57 4.66
C ILE A 207 -8.12 2.12 4.16
N PRO A 208 -8.83 1.88 3.03
CA PRO A 208 -8.92 0.54 2.45
C PRO A 208 -7.57 -0.06 2.06
N ALA A 209 -6.61 0.75 1.61
CA ALA A 209 -5.25 0.28 1.32
C ALA A 209 -4.55 -0.23 2.59
N LEU A 210 -4.67 0.46 3.73
CA LEU A 210 -4.14 -0.01 5.00
C LEU A 210 -4.84 -1.30 5.47
N SER A 211 -6.14 -1.43 5.27
CA SER A 211 -6.87 -2.68 5.50
C SER A 211 -6.33 -3.83 4.65
N LYS A 212 -6.11 -3.62 3.35
CA LYS A 212 -5.46 -4.60 2.46
C LYS A 212 -4.07 -4.98 2.98
N VAL A 213 -3.23 -4.00 3.31
CA VAL A 213 -1.87 -4.24 3.81
C VAL A 213 -1.85 -5.09 5.08
N LEU A 214 -2.78 -4.83 6.02
CA LEU A 214 -2.93 -5.65 7.22
C LEU A 214 -3.43 -7.06 6.85
N LEU A 215 -4.54 -7.18 6.13
CA LEU A 215 -5.18 -8.46 5.82
C LEU A 215 -4.32 -9.36 4.93
N TYR A 216 -3.44 -8.80 4.10
CA TYR A 216 -2.47 -9.54 3.28
C TYR A 216 -1.13 -9.80 4.02
N GLY A 217 -0.97 -9.32 5.26
CA GLY A 217 0.23 -9.58 6.07
C GLY A 217 1.46 -8.81 5.59
N LEU A 218 1.26 -7.67 4.94
CA LEU A 218 2.30 -6.82 4.38
C LEU A 218 2.85 -5.81 5.41
N GLY A 219 2.21 -5.67 6.57
CA GLY A 219 2.54 -4.63 7.54
C GLY A 219 3.95 -4.74 8.16
N GLY A 220 4.54 -5.93 8.18
CA GLY A 220 5.94 -6.10 8.57
C GLY A 220 6.92 -5.51 7.54
N ALA A 221 6.51 -5.39 6.28
CA ALA A 221 7.35 -4.93 5.19
C ALA A 221 7.20 -3.44 4.85
N PHE A 222 6.06 -2.84 5.20
CA PHE A 222 5.77 -1.44 4.93
C PHE A 222 5.54 -0.71 6.24
N PRO A 223 6.48 0.13 6.70
CA PRO A 223 6.15 1.19 7.65
C PRO A 223 4.96 1.98 7.12
N ILE A 224 4.04 2.40 7.99
CA ILE A 224 2.82 3.09 7.54
C ILE A 224 3.13 4.42 6.85
N GLU A 225 4.23 5.06 7.24
CA GLU A 225 4.76 6.27 6.61
C GLU A 225 5.30 6.00 5.21
N ASN A 226 5.46 4.74 4.80
CA ASN A 226 5.92 4.39 3.47
C ASN A 226 4.76 3.99 2.54
N ILE A 227 3.52 4.26 2.91
CA ILE A 227 2.32 3.94 2.11
C ILE A 227 1.69 5.25 1.64
N TYR A 228 1.51 5.36 0.32
CA TYR A 228 0.93 6.52 -0.34
C TYR A 228 -0.29 6.09 -1.15
N SER A 229 -1.42 6.78 -0.95
CA SER A 229 -2.60 6.67 -1.80
C SER A 229 -2.53 7.68 -2.95
N ALA A 230 -2.51 7.16 -4.17
CA ALA A 230 -2.55 7.92 -5.40
C ALA A 230 -3.99 8.25 -5.86
N THR A 231 -5.03 7.85 -5.12
CA THR A 231 -6.44 7.96 -5.57
C THR A 231 -6.82 9.37 -6.02
N LYS A 232 -6.41 10.40 -5.27
CA LYS A 232 -6.76 11.81 -5.58
C LYS A 232 -5.74 12.52 -6.45
N THR A 233 -4.45 12.16 -6.35
CA THR A 233 -3.35 12.96 -6.93
C THR A 233 -2.57 12.26 -8.06
N GLY A 234 -2.84 10.97 -8.29
CA GLY A 234 -2.14 10.15 -9.27
C GLY A 234 -0.74 9.69 -8.83
N LYS A 235 -0.21 8.64 -9.46
CA LYS A 235 1.10 8.06 -9.07
C LYS A 235 2.26 9.03 -9.30
N GLU A 236 2.17 9.91 -10.30
CA GLU A 236 3.21 10.91 -10.57
C GLU A 236 3.47 11.82 -9.37
N SER A 237 2.41 12.38 -8.76
CA SER A 237 2.51 13.23 -7.58
C SER A 237 3.10 12.46 -6.40
N CYS A 238 2.65 11.22 -6.16
CA CYS A 238 3.21 10.37 -5.11
C CYS A 238 4.70 10.08 -5.32
N PHE A 239 5.15 9.79 -6.54
CA PHE A 239 6.56 9.55 -6.83
C PHE A 239 7.41 10.81 -6.59
N GLU A 240 6.86 12.00 -6.85
CA GLU A 240 7.52 13.27 -6.50
C GLU A 240 7.67 13.44 -4.99
N ARG A 241 6.62 13.14 -4.22
CA ARG A 241 6.71 13.18 -2.75
C ARG A 241 7.74 12.17 -2.22
N VAL A 242 7.77 10.96 -2.76
CA VAL A 242 8.75 9.92 -2.40
C VAL A 242 10.17 10.38 -2.73
N THR A 243 10.40 10.93 -3.93
CA THR A 243 11.73 11.43 -4.30
C THR A 243 12.19 12.64 -3.49
N GLN A 244 11.28 13.53 -3.13
CA GLN A 244 11.56 14.65 -2.22
C GLN A 244 11.95 14.15 -0.83
N ARG A 245 11.28 13.12 -0.31
CA ARG A 245 11.55 12.55 1.01
C ARG A 245 12.89 11.81 1.08
N PHE A 246 13.17 10.93 0.12
CA PHE A 246 14.38 10.09 0.15
C PHE A 246 15.60 10.74 -0.53
N GLY A 247 15.39 11.82 -1.29
CA GLY A 247 16.45 12.64 -1.88
C GLY A 247 16.99 12.12 -3.22
N ARG A 248 17.41 13.05 -4.08
CA ARG A 248 17.79 12.79 -5.48
C ARG A 248 19.01 11.87 -5.69
N ARG A 249 19.73 11.51 -4.63
CA ARG A 249 20.90 10.61 -4.71
C ARG A 249 20.52 9.14 -4.53
N ALA A 250 19.29 8.84 -4.10
CA ALA A 250 18.80 7.49 -4.03
C ALA A 250 18.55 6.93 -5.44
N VAL A 251 18.69 5.62 -5.57
CA VAL A 251 18.26 4.86 -6.76
C VAL A 251 16.81 4.45 -6.52
N TYR A 252 15.94 4.72 -7.49
CA TYR A 252 14.51 4.41 -7.40
C TYR A 252 14.16 3.29 -8.37
N VAL A 253 13.73 2.15 -7.86
CA VAL A 253 13.27 1.02 -8.67
C VAL A 253 11.76 0.93 -8.52
N VAL A 254 11.02 1.06 -9.62
CA VAL A 254 9.57 0.99 -9.63
C VAL A 254 9.15 -0.44 -9.99
N VAL A 255 8.29 -1.05 -9.19
CA VAL A 255 7.79 -2.42 -9.39
C VAL A 255 6.28 -2.37 -9.53
N GLY A 256 5.74 -2.83 -10.66
CA GLY A 256 4.30 -2.76 -10.91
C GLY A 256 3.87 -3.54 -12.15
N ASP A 257 2.57 -3.77 -12.30
CA ASP A 257 1.96 -4.38 -13.49
C ASP A 257 1.33 -3.33 -14.42
N GLY A 258 0.99 -2.15 -13.87
CA GLY A 258 0.20 -1.12 -14.53
C GLY A 258 0.98 -0.19 -15.45
N VAL A 259 0.24 0.35 -16.43
CA VAL A 259 0.77 1.32 -17.42
C VAL A 259 1.05 2.69 -16.78
N GLU A 260 0.32 3.07 -15.73
CA GLU A 260 0.47 4.37 -15.07
C GLU A 260 1.87 4.50 -14.44
N GLU A 261 2.24 3.59 -13.54
CA GLU A 261 3.55 3.57 -12.89
C GLU A 261 4.69 3.39 -13.88
N GLU A 262 4.52 2.58 -14.94
CA GLU A 262 5.53 2.41 -15.97
C GLU A 262 5.79 3.73 -16.72
N THR A 263 4.72 4.46 -17.05
CA THR A 263 4.81 5.75 -17.75
C THR A 263 5.50 6.79 -16.89
N VAL A 264 5.15 6.87 -15.60
CA VAL A 264 5.78 7.78 -14.65
C VAL A 264 7.25 7.40 -14.42
N ALA A 265 7.57 6.12 -14.25
CA ALA A 265 8.93 5.62 -14.07
C ALA A 265 9.82 6.02 -15.26
N LYS A 266 9.35 5.81 -16.50
CA LYS A 266 10.05 6.24 -17.72
C LYS A 266 10.29 7.75 -17.76
N LYS A 267 9.26 8.55 -17.46
CA LYS A 267 9.36 10.02 -17.45
C LYS A 267 10.41 10.51 -16.43
N LYS A 268 10.56 9.82 -15.31
CA LYS A 268 11.50 10.16 -14.24
C LYS A 268 12.85 9.42 -14.32
N ASN A 269 13.10 8.67 -15.39
CA ASN A 269 14.30 7.84 -15.59
C ASN A 269 14.55 6.85 -14.43
N MET A 270 13.48 6.28 -13.88
CA MET A 270 13.54 5.24 -12.85
C MET A 270 13.45 3.87 -13.52
N PRO A 271 14.36 2.92 -13.23
CA PRO A 271 14.20 1.53 -13.64
C PRO A 271 12.81 0.99 -13.28
N PHE A 272 12.19 0.29 -14.21
CA PHE A 272 10.87 -0.31 -14.04
C PHE A 272 10.95 -1.84 -14.15
N TRP A 273 10.59 -2.52 -13.07
CA TRP A 273 10.43 -3.96 -13.03
C TRP A 273 8.96 -4.32 -13.21
N ARG A 274 8.61 -4.77 -14.42
CA ARG A 274 7.23 -5.16 -14.71
C ARG A 274 6.90 -6.50 -14.05
N VAL A 275 5.80 -6.56 -13.32
CA VAL A 275 5.23 -7.82 -12.82
C VAL A 275 4.01 -8.14 -13.64
N THR A 276 4.03 -9.25 -14.37
CA THR A 276 2.87 -9.73 -15.12
C THR A 276 2.50 -11.14 -14.72
N CYS A 277 3.43 -11.91 -14.19
CA CYS A 277 3.22 -13.28 -13.74
C CYS A 277 4.12 -13.60 -12.55
N ARG A 278 3.85 -14.74 -11.90
CA ARG A 278 4.61 -15.21 -10.73
C ARG A 278 6.12 -15.31 -10.99
N ALA A 279 6.52 -15.69 -12.20
CA ALA A 279 7.93 -15.82 -12.58
C ALA A 279 8.69 -14.47 -12.55
N ASP A 280 7.99 -13.34 -12.74
CA ASP A 280 8.61 -12.02 -12.68
C ASP A 280 9.01 -11.65 -11.23
N LEU A 281 8.22 -12.11 -10.23
CA LEU A 281 8.54 -11.96 -8.80
C LEU A 281 9.69 -12.90 -8.37
N GLU A 282 9.75 -14.11 -8.95
CA GLU A 282 10.87 -15.03 -8.74
C GLU A 282 12.16 -14.46 -9.31
N ALA A 283 12.11 -13.92 -10.53
CA ALA A 283 13.24 -13.25 -11.16
C ALA A 283 13.70 -12.01 -10.38
N LEU A 284 12.76 -11.24 -9.82
CA LEU A 284 13.08 -10.12 -8.94
C LEU A 284 13.81 -10.59 -7.68
N SER A 285 13.28 -11.62 -7.02
CA SER A 285 13.90 -12.22 -5.84
C SER A 285 15.31 -12.73 -6.15
N HIS A 286 15.50 -13.36 -7.31
CA HIS A 286 16.81 -13.84 -7.75
C HIS A 286 17.80 -12.71 -8.03
N ALA A 287 17.34 -11.62 -8.66
CA ALA A 287 18.18 -10.44 -8.88
C ALA A 287 18.59 -9.76 -7.56
N LEU A 288 17.70 -9.73 -6.57
CA LEU A 288 17.99 -9.27 -5.21
C LEU A 288 18.94 -10.21 -4.44
N GLU A 289 18.88 -11.51 -4.68
CA GLU A 289 19.85 -12.46 -4.07
C GLU A 289 21.26 -12.30 -4.63
N LEU A 290 21.39 -11.85 -5.89
CA LEU A 290 22.66 -11.68 -6.59
C LEU A 290 23.20 -10.24 -6.59
N ASP A 291 22.56 -9.32 -5.87
CA ASP A 291 22.90 -7.89 -5.84
C ASP A 291 22.97 -7.24 -7.24
N TYR A 292 22.07 -7.66 -8.13
CA TYR A 292 21.89 -7.05 -9.46
C TYR A 292 20.93 -5.85 -9.46
N LEU A 293 20.23 -5.65 -8.33
CA LEU A 293 19.28 -4.57 -8.07
C LEU A 293 19.50 -3.99 -6.69
#